data_AF-A0A354KCB0-F1
#
_entry.id   AF-A0A354KCB0-F1
#
_cell.length_a   1.000
_cell.length_b   1.000
_cell.length_c   1.000
_cell.angle_alpha   90.00
_cell.angle_beta   90.00
_cell.angle_gamma   90.00
#
_symmetry.space_group_name_H-M   'P 1'
#
loop_
_entity.id
_entity.type
_entity.pdbx_description
1 polymer ?
#
loop_
_entity_poly.entity_id
_entity_poly.type
_entity_poly.pdbx_seq_one_letter_code
_entity_poly.pdbx_strand_id
1 'polypeptide(L)'
;MLVDKLDLNLNKDFPMDTFNELKWDERQIGKVAEWKYFVHGFHCGFQNIITRQYIEVSLVFGLEFGDLDPYFFVKFILSSQNYHPLPIPLFEEYADGSRIIKKMTSLGKFEEIPSNVPGHTGIAVTDREKVEIKSDLDLEKIFVKHIEEIKKKPKFNLWKFLSLKR
;
A
#
# COMPACT_ATOMS: atom_id res chain seq x y z
N MET A 1 -8.41 -11.77 -4.81
CA MET A 1 -7.48 -10.86 -4.08
C MET A 1 -7.67 -11.07 -2.57
N LEU A 2 -6.74 -10.58 -1.73
CA LEU A 2 -6.86 -10.73 -0.25
C LEU A 2 -8.16 -10.11 0.28
N VAL A 3 -8.54 -8.94 -0.24
CA VAL A 3 -9.78 -8.26 0.16
C VAL A 3 -11.04 -9.08 -0.12
N ASP A 4 -11.12 -9.79 -1.25
CA ASP A 4 -12.25 -10.69 -1.55
C ASP A 4 -12.31 -11.87 -0.57
N LYS A 5 -11.14 -12.37 -0.14
CA LYS A 5 -11.06 -13.46 0.84
C LYS A 5 -11.54 -13.02 2.23
N LEU A 6 -11.40 -11.74 2.54
CA LEU A 6 -11.74 -11.14 3.82
C LEU A 6 -13.10 -10.41 3.82
N ASP A 7 -13.79 -10.41 2.69
CA ASP A 7 -15.04 -9.64 2.47
C ASP A 7 -14.86 -8.13 2.76
N LEU A 8 -13.73 -7.57 2.33
CA LEU A 8 -13.38 -6.16 2.52
C LEU A 8 -13.56 -5.36 1.23
N ASN A 9 -14.02 -4.11 1.37
CA ASN A 9 -14.07 -3.15 0.27
C ASN A 9 -12.78 -2.31 0.26
N LEU A 10 -11.89 -2.58 -0.70
CA LEU A 10 -10.61 -1.88 -0.80
C LEU A 10 -10.79 -0.39 -1.09
N ASN A 11 -10.38 0.45 -0.13
CA ASN A 11 -10.05 1.84 -0.38
C ASN A 11 -8.71 1.90 -1.13
N LYS A 12 -8.76 2.05 -2.46
CA LYS A 12 -7.58 2.07 -3.33
C LYS A 12 -6.65 3.24 -3.06
N ASP A 13 -7.20 4.36 -2.61
CA ASP A 13 -6.40 5.54 -2.31
C ASP A 13 -5.70 5.39 -0.95
N PHE A 14 -6.34 4.68 0.00
CA PHE A 14 -5.85 4.47 1.37
C PHE A 14 -6.06 3.01 1.82
N PRO A 15 -5.27 2.05 1.31
CA PRO A 15 -5.44 0.63 1.65
C PRO A 15 -5.35 0.37 3.16
N MET A 16 -4.52 1.13 3.85
CA MET A 16 -4.40 1.09 5.30
C MET A 16 -5.76 1.22 6.02
N ASP A 17 -6.65 2.10 5.57
CA ASP A 17 -7.98 2.26 6.15
C ASP A 17 -8.81 0.98 6.04
N THR A 18 -8.66 0.25 4.94
CA THR A 18 -9.35 -1.02 4.70
C THR A 18 -8.89 -2.10 5.68
N PHE A 19 -7.59 -2.14 5.97
CA PHE A 19 -6.99 -3.20 6.78
C PHE A 19 -6.90 -2.86 8.27
N ASN A 20 -7.13 -1.60 8.65
CA ASN A 20 -7.13 -1.16 10.04
C ASN A 20 -8.17 -1.90 10.91
N GLU A 21 -9.30 -2.33 10.34
CA GLU A 21 -10.29 -3.13 11.08
C GLU A 21 -9.76 -4.51 11.52
N LEU A 22 -8.68 -5.00 10.89
CA LEU A 22 -8.07 -6.27 11.23
C LEU A 22 -7.11 -6.14 12.42
N LYS A 23 -6.89 -4.94 12.95
CA LYS A 23 -6.05 -4.72 14.11
C LYS A 23 -6.70 -5.40 15.32
N TRP A 24 -6.04 -6.43 15.84
CA TRP A 24 -6.53 -7.31 16.92
C TRP A 24 -7.69 -8.24 16.52
N ASP A 25 -7.95 -8.40 15.23
CA ASP A 25 -8.89 -9.39 14.69
C ASP A 25 -8.13 -10.69 14.37
N GLU A 26 -8.77 -11.85 14.55
CA GLU A 26 -8.18 -13.15 14.19
C GLU A 26 -7.89 -13.27 12.69
N ARG A 27 -8.63 -12.53 11.85
CA ARG A 27 -8.46 -12.44 10.40
C ARG A 27 -7.14 -11.77 9.98
N GLN A 28 -6.42 -11.13 10.92
CA GLN A 28 -5.12 -10.48 10.69
C GLN A 28 -4.06 -11.43 10.10
N ILE A 29 -4.15 -12.72 10.42
CA ILE A 29 -3.25 -13.77 9.93
C ILE A 29 -4.09 -14.83 9.21
N GLY A 30 -3.63 -15.27 8.05
CA GLY A 30 -4.35 -16.33 7.35
C GLY A 30 -3.67 -16.82 6.09
N LYS A 31 -4.48 -17.35 5.17
CA LYS A 31 -4.04 -17.83 3.87
C LYS A 31 -4.97 -17.33 2.76
N VAL A 32 -4.37 -16.95 1.63
CA VAL A 32 -5.04 -16.64 0.38
C VAL A 32 -4.31 -17.35 -0.75
N ALA A 33 -5.01 -18.24 -1.46
CA ALA A 33 -4.38 -19.15 -2.42
C ALA A 33 -3.14 -19.85 -1.81
N GLU A 34 -1.99 -19.78 -2.49
CA GLU A 34 -0.73 -20.38 -2.07
C GLU A 34 0.12 -19.47 -1.16
N TRP A 35 -0.48 -18.41 -0.59
CA TRP A 35 0.24 -17.44 0.24
C TRP A 35 -0.33 -17.44 1.66
N LYS A 36 0.56 -17.50 2.65
CA LYS A 36 0.24 -17.03 4.01
C LYS A 36 0.33 -15.50 4.01
N TYR A 37 -0.54 -14.85 4.75
CA TYR A 37 -0.47 -13.41 4.95
C TYR A 37 -0.49 -13.06 6.45
N PHE A 38 0.10 -11.91 6.77
CA PHE A 38 0.02 -11.27 8.08
C PHE A 38 -0.08 -9.76 7.88
N VAL A 39 -1.19 -9.16 8.30
CA VAL A 39 -1.36 -7.70 8.29
C VAL A 39 -0.78 -7.15 9.59
N HIS A 40 0.17 -6.23 9.55
CA HIS A 40 0.77 -5.65 10.76
C HIS A 40 1.36 -4.27 10.54
N GLY A 41 1.18 -3.38 11.53
CA GLY A 41 1.68 -2.00 11.40
C GLY A 41 1.21 -1.39 10.08
N PHE A 42 2.15 -0.87 9.29
CA PHE A 42 1.90 -0.25 7.98
C PHE A 42 1.96 -1.23 6.81
N HIS A 43 2.04 -2.53 7.07
CA HIS A 43 2.39 -3.52 6.05
C HIS A 43 1.48 -4.74 6.07
N CYS A 44 1.57 -5.52 4.99
CA CYS A 44 1.13 -6.89 4.94
C CYS A 44 2.24 -7.77 4.38
N GLY A 45 2.74 -8.68 5.21
CA GLY A 45 3.71 -9.69 4.82
C GLY A 45 3.03 -10.90 4.18
N PHE A 46 3.60 -11.37 3.07
CA PHE A 46 3.16 -12.54 2.33
C PHE A 46 4.29 -13.56 2.23
N GLN A 47 3.99 -14.83 2.51
CA GLN A 47 4.92 -15.93 2.31
C GLN A 47 4.29 -17.03 1.45
N ASN A 48 4.92 -17.34 0.31
CA ASN A 48 4.46 -18.42 -0.54
C ASN A 48 4.69 -19.77 0.16
N ILE A 49 3.69 -20.64 0.13
CA ILE A 49 3.70 -21.91 0.85
C ILE A 49 4.66 -22.91 0.18
N ILE A 50 4.79 -22.85 -1.15
CA ILE A 50 5.60 -23.76 -1.96
C ILE A 50 7.03 -23.25 -2.06
N THR A 51 7.22 -22.03 -2.60
CA THR A 51 8.54 -21.47 -2.89
C THR A 51 9.23 -20.87 -1.68
N ARG A 52 8.49 -20.63 -0.59
CA ARG A 52 8.95 -19.90 0.61
C ARG A 52 9.38 -18.46 0.38
N GLN A 53 9.17 -17.93 -0.83
CA GLN A 53 9.39 -16.53 -1.15
C GLN A 53 8.59 -15.64 -0.19
N TYR A 54 9.26 -14.60 0.30
CA TYR A 54 8.71 -13.60 1.20
C TYR A 54 8.57 -12.27 0.45
N ILE A 55 7.41 -11.65 0.54
CA ILE A 55 7.13 -10.32 -0.01
C ILE A 55 6.47 -9.50 1.08
N GLU A 56 6.95 -8.29 1.31
CA GLU A 56 6.26 -7.31 2.14
C GLU A 56 5.60 -6.27 1.22
N VAL A 57 4.37 -5.90 1.53
CA VAL A 57 3.66 -4.82 0.84
C VAL A 57 3.32 -3.74 1.85
N SER A 58 3.73 -2.50 1.57
CA SER A 58 3.34 -1.35 2.38
C SER A 58 1.92 -0.90 2.02
N LEU A 59 1.11 -0.58 3.02
CA LEU A 59 -0.30 -0.18 2.89
C LEU A 59 -0.49 1.36 2.87
N VAL A 60 0.61 2.11 3.00
CA VAL A 60 0.61 3.57 3.13
C VAL A 60 1.11 4.29 1.86
N PHE A 61 1.19 3.59 0.72
CA PHE A 61 1.58 4.19 -0.56
C PHE A 61 0.48 4.02 -1.64
N GLY A 62 -0.79 3.96 -1.24
CA GLY A 62 -1.89 3.67 -2.15
C GLY A 62 -1.70 2.30 -2.81
N LEU A 63 -1.89 2.22 -4.14
CA LEU A 63 -1.65 1.00 -4.90
C LEU A 63 -0.18 0.83 -5.34
N GLU A 64 0.74 1.68 -4.88
CA GLU A 64 2.17 1.50 -5.16
C GLU A 64 2.68 0.28 -4.40
N PHE A 65 3.11 -0.74 -5.15
CA PHE A 65 3.60 -1.99 -4.60
C PHE A 65 5.13 -2.00 -4.45
N GLY A 66 5.82 -0.97 -4.97
CA GLY A 66 7.26 -0.94 -5.12
C GLY A 66 8.04 -0.34 -3.96
N ASP A 67 7.44 -0.05 -2.81
CA ASP A 67 8.16 0.48 -1.65
C ASP A 67 9.19 -0.53 -1.10
N LEU A 68 10.45 -0.12 -1.09
CA LEU A 68 11.60 -0.94 -0.73
C LEU A 68 12.06 -0.60 0.70
N ASP A 69 11.36 -1.13 1.69
CA ASP A 69 11.88 -1.14 3.06
C ASP A 69 13.20 -1.95 3.12
N PRO A 70 14.26 -1.44 3.76
CA PRO A 70 15.57 -2.10 3.79
C PRO A 70 15.54 -3.55 4.28
N TYR A 71 14.81 -3.83 5.36
CA TYR A 71 14.76 -5.15 5.98
C TYR A 71 13.99 -6.13 5.10
N PHE A 72 12.81 -5.73 4.66
CA PHE A 72 11.94 -6.59 3.86
C PHE A 72 12.46 -6.79 2.44
N PHE A 73 13.14 -5.80 1.86
CA PHE A 73 13.78 -5.94 0.56
C PHE A 73 14.87 -7.02 0.58
N VAL A 74 15.70 -7.06 1.62
CA VAL A 74 16.71 -8.13 1.76
C VAL A 74 16.06 -9.48 1.99
N LYS A 75 14.97 -9.56 2.77
CA LYS A 75 14.21 -10.81 2.92
C LYS A 75 13.65 -11.33 1.59
N PHE A 76 13.16 -10.44 0.74
CA PHE A 76 12.73 -10.81 -0.61
C PHE A 76 13.88 -11.39 -1.44
N ILE A 77 15.05 -10.72 -1.44
CA ILE A 77 16.24 -11.20 -2.15
C ILE A 77 16.65 -12.59 -1.65
N LEU A 78 16.78 -12.76 -0.33
CA LEU A 78 17.26 -13.99 0.29
C LEU A 78 16.28 -15.16 0.09
N SER A 79 14.97 -14.90 0.13
CA SER A 79 13.93 -15.93 -0.05
C SER A 79 13.62 -16.27 -1.52
N SER A 80 14.16 -15.51 -2.48
CA SER A 80 13.95 -15.73 -3.91
C SER A 80 15.01 -16.64 -4.50
N GLN A 81 14.70 -17.94 -4.62
CA GLN A 81 15.66 -18.98 -5.02
C GLN A 81 16.38 -18.70 -6.36
N ASN A 82 15.71 -18.02 -7.29
CA ASN A 82 16.27 -17.69 -8.62
C ASN A 82 17.39 -16.66 -8.57
N TYR A 83 17.61 -15.96 -7.45
CA TYR A 83 18.74 -15.05 -7.28
C TYR A 83 20.00 -15.75 -6.78
N HIS A 84 19.91 -17.02 -6.39
CA HIS A 84 21.04 -17.75 -5.83
C HIS A 84 21.85 -18.49 -6.89
N PRO A 85 23.19 -18.56 -6.73
CA PRO A 85 23.96 -17.96 -5.65
C PRO A 85 24.09 -16.44 -5.80
N LEU A 86 23.99 -15.71 -4.68
CA LEU A 86 24.23 -14.27 -4.69
C LEU A 86 25.71 -13.98 -4.96
N PRO A 87 26.03 -12.99 -5.81
CA PRO A 87 27.42 -12.63 -6.11
C PRO A 87 28.12 -11.97 -4.91
N ILE A 88 27.33 -11.43 -3.96
CA ILE A 88 27.80 -10.83 -2.71
C ILE A 88 26.89 -11.35 -1.59
N PRO A 89 27.45 -11.90 -0.51
CA PRO A 89 26.64 -12.35 0.63
C PRO A 89 26.00 -11.17 1.37
N LEU A 90 24.80 -11.40 1.91
CA LEU A 90 24.07 -10.47 2.78
C LEU A 90 23.98 -11.10 4.17
N PHE A 91 24.33 -10.34 5.21
CA PHE A 91 24.43 -10.84 6.59
C PHE A 91 23.55 -10.05 7.56
N GLU A 92 23.51 -8.73 7.40
CA GLU A 92 22.79 -7.79 8.27
C GLU A 92 21.63 -7.21 7.47
N GLU A 93 20.45 -7.84 7.56
CA GLU A 93 19.31 -7.61 6.65
C GLU A 93 19.00 -6.12 6.46
N TYR A 94 18.85 -5.36 7.55
CA TYR A 94 18.55 -3.93 7.47
C TYR A 94 19.74 -3.10 6.94
N ALA A 95 20.96 -3.34 7.43
CA ALA A 95 22.13 -2.53 7.09
C ALA A 95 22.57 -2.76 5.63
N ASP A 96 22.54 -4.01 5.18
CA ASP A 96 22.84 -4.38 3.80
C ASP A 96 21.75 -3.86 2.85
N GLY A 97 20.47 -3.98 3.22
CA GLY A 97 19.36 -3.40 2.47
C GLY A 97 19.49 -1.89 2.32
N SER A 98 19.79 -1.19 3.42
CA SER A 98 20.01 0.25 3.43
C SER A 98 21.17 0.66 2.51
N ARG A 99 22.26 -0.12 2.51
CA ARG A 99 23.42 0.12 1.64
C ARG A 99 23.06 -0.06 0.17
N ILE A 100 22.32 -1.11 -0.17
CA ILE A 100 21.86 -1.38 -1.54
C ILE A 100 20.96 -0.25 -2.02
N ILE A 101 19.92 0.08 -1.24
CA ILE A 101 18.97 1.16 -1.56
C ILE A 101 19.73 2.46 -1.81
N LYS A 102 20.57 2.89 -0.86
CA LYS A 102 21.37 4.12 -1.01
C LYS A 102 22.20 4.13 -2.29
N LYS A 103 22.87 3.01 -2.61
CA LYS A 103 23.70 2.90 -3.81
C LYS A 103 22.84 2.98 -5.07
N MET A 104 21.73 2.27 -5.12
CA MET A 104 20.83 2.23 -6.27
C MET A 104 20.14 3.58 -6.50
N THR A 105 19.76 4.30 -5.43
CA THR A 105 19.28 5.69 -5.52
C THR A 105 20.37 6.61 -6.09
N SER A 106 21.63 6.50 -5.63
CA SER A 106 22.73 7.31 -6.17
C SER A 106 23.03 7.04 -7.65
N LEU A 107 22.65 5.87 -8.15
CA LEU A 107 22.78 5.47 -9.54
C LEU A 107 21.54 5.85 -10.38
N GLY A 108 20.53 6.50 -9.79
CA GLY A 108 19.26 6.84 -10.45
C GLY A 108 18.39 5.63 -10.78
N LYS A 109 18.67 4.47 -10.16
CA LYS A 109 17.89 3.24 -10.36
C LYS A 109 16.68 3.17 -9.44
N PHE A 110 16.76 3.78 -8.26
CA PHE A 110 15.65 3.96 -7.34
C PHE A 110 15.38 5.45 -7.13
N GLU A 111 14.15 5.79 -6.78
CA GLU A 111 13.68 7.15 -6.48
C GLU A 111 12.86 7.17 -5.19
N GLU A 112 12.81 8.34 -4.55
CA GLU A 112 11.93 8.57 -3.41
C GLU A 112 10.48 8.78 -3.88
N ILE A 113 9.54 8.23 -3.13
CA ILE A 113 8.11 8.33 -3.38
C ILE A 113 7.38 8.92 -2.16
N PRO A 114 6.36 9.77 -2.37
CA PRO A 114 5.53 10.25 -1.28
C PRO A 114 4.66 9.11 -0.75
N SER A 115 4.26 9.18 0.51
CA SER A 115 3.29 8.25 1.09
C SER A 115 1.94 8.93 1.35
N ASN A 116 0.91 8.13 1.63
CA ASN A 116 -0.37 8.60 2.13
C ASN A 116 -0.21 9.31 3.50
N VAL A 117 0.81 8.97 4.29
CA VAL A 117 1.04 9.51 5.64
C VAL A 117 1.91 10.77 5.57
N PRO A 118 1.44 11.92 6.11
CA PRO A 118 2.22 13.16 6.10
C PRO A 118 3.60 13.01 6.76
N GLY A 119 4.64 13.49 6.08
CA GLY A 119 6.02 13.45 6.57
C GLY A 119 6.71 12.08 6.45
N HIS A 120 6.05 11.09 5.84
CA HIS A 120 6.62 9.78 5.56
C HIS A 120 6.83 9.60 4.04
N THR A 121 7.99 9.04 3.67
CA THR A 121 8.38 8.76 2.29
C THR A 121 8.92 7.34 2.18
N GLY A 122 8.97 6.84 0.95
CA GLY A 122 9.43 5.49 0.63
C GLY A 122 10.41 5.51 -0.53
N ILE A 123 10.90 4.34 -0.93
CA ILE A 123 11.83 4.21 -2.07
C ILE A 123 11.26 3.19 -3.05
N ALA A 124 11.23 3.51 -4.34
CA ALA A 124 10.80 2.57 -5.38
C ALA A 124 11.74 2.55 -6.58
N VAL A 125 11.64 1.51 -7.40
CA VAL A 125 12.41 1.39 -8.66
C VAL A 125 11.95 2.45 -9.67
N THR A 126 12.88 3.10 -10.36
CA THR A 126 12.54 4.15 -11.34
C THR A 126 11.87 3.61 -12.60
N ASP A 127 12.28 2.43 -13.04
CA ASP A 127 11.72 1.71 -14.19
C ASP A 127 10.55 0.82 -13.77
N ARG A 128 9.44 1.47 -13.39
CA ARG A 128 8.19 0.78 -13.03
C ARG A 128 7.01 1.51 -13.65
N GLU A 129 5.87 0.83 -13.71
CA GLU A 129 4.58 1.47 -13.95
C GLU A 129 4.23 2.34 -12.74
N LYS A 130 4.29 3.67 -12.91
CA LYS A 130 4.03 4.62 -11.83
C LYS A 130 2.54 4.74 -11.60
N VAL A 131 2.14 4.65 -10.34
CA VAL A 131 0.77 4.94 -9.89
C VAL A 131 0.75 6.25 -9.12
N GLU A 132 -0.37 6.98 -9.22
CA GLU A 132 -0.56 8.20 -8.43
C GLU A 132 -0.77 7.84 -6.95
N ILE A 133 0.00 8.46 -6.06
CA ILE A 133 -0.11 8.31 -4.61
C ILE A 133 -0.70 9.61 -4.07
N LYS A 134 -1.91 9.53 -3.50
CA LYS A 134 -2.59 10.68 -2.90
C LYS A 134 -2.15 10.84 -1.46
N SER A 135 -1.79 12.04 -1.04
CA SER A 135 -1.53 12.29 0.39
C SER A 135 -2.84 12.46 1.17
N ASP A 136 -2.82 12.28 2.48
CA ASP A 136 -3.97 12.58 3.36
C ASP A 136 -4.40 14.07 3.27
N LEU A 137 -3.47 14.98 2.96
CA LEU A 137 -3.80 16.38 2.66
C LEU A 137 -4.57 16.54 1.34
N ASP A 138 -4.35 15.64 0.37
CA ASP A 138 -5.13 15.58 -0.85
C ASP A 138 -6.51 14.98 -0.61
N LEU A 139 -6.66 14.06 0.37
CA LEU A 139 -7.98 13.65 0.85
C LEU A 139 -8.74 14.78 1.50
N GLU A 140 -8.13 15.55 2.40
CA GLU A 140 -8.82 16.68 3.02
C GLU A 140 -9.32 17.65 1.94
N LYS A 141 -8.49 17.95 0.93
CA LYS A 141 -8.89 18.79 -0.21
C LYS A 141 -9.97 18.15 -1.06
N ILE A 142 -9.89 16.85 -1.37
CA ILE A 142 -10.89 16.12 -2.14
C ILE A 142 -12.21 16.05 -1.38
N PHE A 143 -12.17 15.80 -0.07
CA PHE A 143 -13.32 15.73 0.81
C PHE A 143 -13.99 17.09 0.97
N VAL A 144 -13.22 18.15 1.19
CA VAL A 144 -13.72 19.53 1.20
C VAL A 144 -14.38 19.88 -0.14
N LYS A 145 -13.71 19.58 -1.26
CA LYS A 145 -14.25 19.81 -2.61
C LYS A 145 -15.54 19.00 -2.85
N HIS A 146 -15.59 17.75 -2.41
CA HIS A 146 -16.77 16.90 -2.53
C HIS A 146 -17.93 17.41 -1.66
N ILE A 147 -17.67 17.86 -0.43
CA ILE A 147 -18.66 18.52 0.42
C ILE A 147 -19.18 19.80 -0.25
N GLU A 148 -18.30 20.61 -0.83
CA GLU A 148 -18.71 21.81 -1.56
C GLU A 148 -19.57 21.48 -2.79
N GLU A 149 -19.24 20.43 -3.53
CA GLU A 149 -20.04 19.94 -4.67
C GLU A 149 -21.40 19.39 -4.22
N ILE A 150 -21.46 18.66 -3.10
CA ILE A 150 -22.72 18.23 -2.48
C ILE A 150 -23.56 19.44 -2.06
N LYS A 151 -22.95 20.46 -1.45
CA LYS A 151 -23.63 21.70 -1.05
C LYS A 151 -24.15 22.50 -2.26
N LYS A 152 -23.47 22.41 -3.42
CA LYS A 152 -23.88 23.05 -4.68
C LYS A 152 -24.99 22.30 -5.41
N LYS A 153 -25.22 21.01 -5.14
CA LYS A 153 -26.39 20.30 -5.69
C LYS A 153 -27.66 20.86 -5.03
N PRO A 154 -28.68 21.24 -5.83
CA PRO A 154 -29.88 21.84 -5.28
C PRO A 154 -30.57 20.84 -4.35
N LYS A 155 -30.72 21.22 -3.07
CA LYS A 155 -31.59 20.49 -2.14
C LYS A 155 -32.97 20.43 -2.76
N PHE A 156 -33.53 19.22 -2.84
CA PHE A 156 -34.87 18.93 -3.36
C PHE A 156 -35.83 20.11 -3.14
N ASN A 157 -36.30 20.70 -4.24
CA ASN A 157 -37.17 21.87 -4.19
C ASN A 157 -38.58 21.40 -3.81
N LEU A 158 -38.86 21.27 -2.51
CA LEU A 158 -40.14 20.81 -1.94
C LEU A 158 -41.37 21.53 -2.52
N TRP A 159 -41.19 22.76 -3.00
CA TRP A 159 -42.22 23.56 -3.66
C TRP A 159 -42.70 23.00 -5.00
N LYS A 160 -41.91 22.15 -5.69
CA LYS A 160 -42.36 21.45 -6.92
C LYS A 160 -43.30 20.27 -6.64
N PHE A 161 -43.29 19.72 -5.43
CA PHE A 161 -44.16 18.60 -5.05
C PHE A 161 -45.50 19.04 -4.42
N LEU A 162 -45.56 20.25 -3.88
CA LEU A 162 -46.79 20.80 -3.27
C LEU A 162 -47.71 21.50 -4.28
N SER A 163 -47.26 21.76 -5.52
CA SER A 163 -48.10 22.34 -6.58
C SER A 163 -48.93 21.31 -7.38
N LEU A 164 -48.81 20.01 -7.07
CA LEU A 164 -49.46 18.91 -7.79
C LEU A 164 -50.70 18.31 -7.08
N LYS A 165 -51.24 18.99 -6.07
CA LYS A 165 -52.59 18.69 -5.55
C LYS A 165 -53.49 19.92 -5.68
N ARG A 166 -54.11 20.05 -6.85
CA ARG A 166 -55.42 20.70 -7.04
C ARG A 166 -56.36 19.69 -7.64
#